data_AF-A0A7J8JA75-F1
#
_entry.id   AF-A0A7J8JA75-F1
#
_cell.length_a   1.000
_cell.length_b   1.000
_cell.length_c   1.000
_cell.angle_alpha   90.00
_cell.angle_beta   90.00
_cell.angle_gamma   90.00
#
_symmetry.space_group_name_H-M   'P 1'
#
loop_
_entity.id
_entity.type
_entity.pdbx_description
1 polymer ?
#
loop_
_entity_poly.entity_id
_entity_poly.type
_entity_poly.pdbx_seq_one_letter_code
_entity_poly.pdbx_strand_id
1 'polypeptide(L)'
;MMLMKAMEARKKAEEKERLKQEKRDEKRLNKERKLEQRRLELEMAKELKKPNEDMCLADQKPLPELPRIPGLVLSGSTFSDCLMVVQFLRNFGKVLGFDVNIDVPNLSVLQEGLLNIGDSMGEVQDLLVRLLSAAVCDPGLITGYKAKTALGEHLLNVGVNRDNVSEILQIFMEAHCGQTELTESLKTKAFQAHTPAQKASVLAFLINELACSKSVVR
;
A
#
# COMPACT_ATOMS: atom_id res chain seq x y z
N MET A 1 -53.81 -83.72 42.07
CA MET A 1 -53.59 -82.90 40.84
C MET A 1 -53.91 -81.40 40.97
N MET A 2 -54.55 -80.90 42.05
CA MET A 2 -54.84 -79.45 42.19
C MET A 2 -53.67 -78.61 42.72
N LEU A 3 -52.82 -79.16 43.59
CA LEU A 3 -51.67 -78.45 44.19
C LEU A 3 -50.56 -78.13 43.16
N MET A 4 -50.29 -79.04 42.21
CA MET A 4 -49.33 -78.79 41.12
C MET A 4 -49.78 -77.67 40.19
N LYS A 5 -51.07 -77.66 39.79
CA LYS A 5 -51.64 -76.59 38.96
C LYS A 5 -51.62 -75.21 39.66
N ALA A 6 -51.84 -75.18 40.96
CA ALA A 6 -51.76 -73.93 41.74
C ALA A 6 -50.32 -73.40 41.84
N MET A 7 -49.34 -74.29 41.98
CA MET A 7 -47.92 -73.91 42.04
C MET A 7 -47.38 -73.45 40.67
N GLU A 8 -47.78 -74.12 39.59
CA GLU A 8 -47.47 -73.70 38.21
C GLU A 8 -48.13 -72.36 37.86
N ALA A 9 -49.39 -72.13 38.29
CA ALA A 9 -50.06 -70.85 38.11
C ALA A 9 -49.36 -69.72 38.89
N ARG A 10 -48.84 -69.99 40.09
CA ARG A 10 -48.07 -69.04 40.89
C ARG A 10 -46.72 -68.71 40.26
N LYS A 11 -45.99 -69.72 39.76
CA LYS A 11 -44.71 -69.54 39.05
C LYS A 11 -44.88 -68.77 37.74
N LYS A 12 -45.96 -69.04 36.99
CA LYS A 12 -46.31 -68.31 35.77
C LYS A 12 -46.75 -66.87 36.04
N ALA A 13 -47.41 -66.60 37.17
CA ALA A 13 -47.74 -65.25 37.60
C ALA A 13 -46.50 -64.46 38.03
N GLU A 14 -45.56 -65.09 38.74
CA GLU A 14 -44.28 -64.50 39.15
C GLU A 14 -43.38 -64.17 37.96
N GLU A 15 -43.28 -65.08 36.99
CA GLU A 15 -42.54 -64.84 35.74
C GLU A 15 -43.18 -63.73 34.89
N LYS A 16 -44.52 -63.65 34.86
CA LYS A 16 -45.25 -62.57 34.18
C LYS A 16 -45.02 -61.21 34.85
N GLU A 17 -44.96 -61.15 36.18
CA GLU A 17 -44.63 -59.91 36.90
C GLU A 17 -43.14 -59.53 36.72
N ARG A 18 -42.22 -60.50 36.69
CA ARG A 18 -40.80 -60.25 36.39
C ARG A 18 -40.62 -59.66 34.98
N LEU A 19 -41.25 -60.26 33.97
CA LEU A 19 -41.20 -59.77 32.58
C LEU A 19 -41.81 -58.36 32.43
N LYS A 20 -42.84 -58.06 33.21
CA LYS A 20 -43.49 -56.73 33.26
C LYS A 20 -42.61 -55.70 33.96
N GLN A 21 -41.85 -56.12 34.98
CA GLN A 21 -40.85 -55.30 35.65
C GLN A 21 -39.66 -55.00 34.71
N GLU A 22 -39.11 -56.01 34.04
CA GLU A 22 -38.05 -55.86 33.04
C GLU A 22 -38.45 -54.90 31.91
N LYS A 23 -39.67 -55.04 31.36
CA LYS A 23 -40.20 -54.10 30.36
C LYS A 23 -40.37 -52.67 30.87
N ARG A 24 -40.68 -52.48 32.17
CA ARG A 24 -40.77 -51.15 32.79
C ARG A 24 -39.39 -50.54 32.97
N ASP A 25 -38.41 -51.33 33.40
CA ASP A 25 -37.04 -50.91 33.61
C ASP A 25 -36.35 -50.58 32.27
N GLU A 26 -36.56 -51.38 31.23
CA GLU A 26 -36.09 -51.10 29.86
C GLU A 26 -36.70 -49.81 29.30
N LYS A 27 -38.01 -49.59 29.51
CA LYS A 27 -38.69 -48.36 29.10
C LYS A 27 -38.16 -47.13 29.85
N ARG A 28 -37.80 -47.27 31.14
CA ARG A 28 -37.18 -46.19 31.93
C ARG A 28 -35.79 -45.87 31.39
N LEU A 29 -34.96 -46.89 31.16
CA LEU A 29 -33.61 -46.72 30.63
C LEU A 29 -33.60 -46.07 29.24
N ASN A 30 -34.51 -46.48 28.36
CA ASN A 30 -34.63 -45.88 27.03
C ASN A 30 -35.11 -44.41 27.09
N LYS A 31 -36.00 -44.09 28.04
CA LYS A 31 -36.43 -42.71 28.29
C LYS A 31 -35.28 -41.84 28.80
N GLU A 32 -34.46 -42.37 29.73
CA GLU A 32 -33.27 -41.68 30.25
C GLU A 32 -32.25 -41.43 29.14
N ARG A 33 -31.91 -42.45 28.34
CA ARG A 33 -30.99 -42.31 27.20
C ARG A 33 -31.47 -41.27 26.19
N LYS A 34 -32.76 -41.26 25.86
CA LYS A 34 -33.34 -40.28 24.94
C LYS A 34 -33.33 -38.85 25.49
N LEU A 35 -33.48 -38.70 26.80
CA LEU A 35 -33.37 -37.39 27.46
C LEU A 35 -31.92 -36.90 27.46
N GLU A 36 -30.96 -37.77 27.74
CA GLU A 36 -29.54 -37.46 27.71
C GLU A 36 -29.06 -37.08 26.30
N GLN A 37 -29.47 -37.83 25.28
CA GLN A 37 -29.18 -37.50 23.89
C GLN A 37 -29.75 -36.13 23.49
N ARG A 38 -31.01 -35.84 23.85
CA ARG A 38 -31.62 -34.52 23.61
C ARG A 38 -30.89 -33.39 24.33
N ARG A 39 -30.37 -33.65 25.52
CA ARG A 39 -29.58 -32.67 26.29
C ARG A 39 -28.28 -32.34 25.56
N LEU A 40 -27.56 -33.36 25.08
CA LEU A 40 -26.33 -33.20 24.29
C LEU A 40 -26.58 -32.46 22.97
N GLU A 41 -27.63 -32.82 22.24
CA GLU A 41 -28.01 -32.15 20.99
C GLU A 41 -28.35 -30.67 21.21
N LEU A 42 -29.04 -30.35 22.31
CA LEU A 42 -29.39 -28.97 22.66
C LEU A 42 -28.17 -28.15 23.07
N GLU A 43 -27.20 -28.75 23.74
CA GLU A 43 -25.93 -28.12 24.09
C GLU A 43 -25.09 -27.83 22.85
N MET A 44 -24.94 -28.80 21.94
CA MET A 44 -24.29 -28.59 20.64
C MET A 44 -24.98 -27.50 19.82
N ALA A 45 -26.32 -27.50 19.76
CA ALA A 45 -27.05 -26.47 19.03
C ALA A 45 -26.89 -25.08 19.65
N LYS A 46 -26.73 -25.00 20.98
CA LYS A 46 -26.44 -23.74 21.67
C LYS A 46 -25.05 -23.22 21.34
N GLU A 47 -24.05 -24.10 21.29
CA GLU A 47 -22.68 -23.76 20.87
C GLU A 47 -22.63 -23.32 19.41
N LEU A 48 -23.29 -24.04 18.49
CA LEU A 48 -23.35 -23.67 17.06
C LEU A 48 -24.11 -22.36 16.80
N LYS A 49 -25.02 -21.98 17.69
CA LYS A 49 -25.74 -20.70 17.64
C LYS A 49 -25.00 -19.56 18.32
N LYS A 50 -23.86 -19.82 18.97
CA LYS A 50 -23.04 -18.72 19.46
C LYS A 50 -22.61 -17.88 18.26
N PRO A 51 -22.75 -16.55 18.33
CA PRO A 51 -22.26 -15.68 17.27
C PRO A 51 -20.76 -15.91 17.15
N ASN A 52 -20.31 -16.37 15.98
CA ASN A 52 -18.90 -16.45 15.66
C ASN A 52 -18.45 -15.05 15.26
N GLU A 53 -17.40 -14.52 15.89
CA GLU A 53 -16.85 -13.23 15.46
C GLU A 53 -16.04 -13.44 14.17
N ASP A 54 -16.60 -12.98 13.05
CA ASP A 54 -15.97 -13.01 11.71
C ASP A 54 -14.59 -12.29 11.65
N MET A 55 -14.22 -11.57 12.70
CA MET A 55 -12.93 -10.88 12.83
C MET A 55 -11.79 -11.80 13.29
N CYS A 56 -12.09 -13.00 13.79
CA CYS A 56 -11.10 -13.96 14.28
C CYS A 56 -10.88 -15.07 13.26
N LEU A 57 -9.78 -14.97 12.50
CA LEU A 57 -9.33 -16.08 11.66
C LEU A 57 -8.91 -17.25 12.57
N ALA A 58 -9.50 -18.42 12.38
CA ALA A 58 -9.19 -19.63 13.18
C ALA A 58 -7.69 -20.03 13.10
N ASP A 59 -7.04 -19.73 11.97
CA ASP A 59 -5.62 -19.98 11.72
C ASP A 59 -4.86 -18.65 11.53
N GLN A 60 -4.80 -17.83 12.58
CA GLN A 60 -4.10 -16.55 12.52
C GLN A 60 -2.58 -16.78 12.44
N LYS A 61 -2.02 -16.72 11.23
CA LYS A 61 -0.56 -16.69 11.03
C LYS A 61 -0.05 -15.25 11.19
N PRO A 62 1.11 -15.04 11.83
CA PRO A 62 1.73 -13.72 11.83
C PRO A 62 1.99 -13.30 10.37
N LEU A 63 1.80 -12.00 10.08
CA LEU A 63 2.19 -11.45 8.79
C LEU A 63 3.70 -11.67 8.59
N PRO A 64 4.16 -11.92 7.36
CA PRO A 64 5.58 -12.01 7.08
C PRO A 64 6.26 -10.69 7.46
N GLU A 65 7.43 -10.78 8.09
CA GLU A 65 8.26 -9.61 8.31
C GLU A 65 8.78 -9.10 6.96
N LEU A 66 8.56 -7.82 6.68
CA LEU A 66 9.06 -7.15 5.48
C LEU A 66 10.21 -6.21 5.91
N PRO A 67 11.48 -6.69 5.88
CA PRO A 67 12.60 -5.87 6.30
C PRO A 67 12.76 -4.66 5.36
N ARG A 68 13.26 -3.56 5.92
CA ARG A 68 13.64 -2.37 5.14
C ARG A 68 14.75 -2.73 4.15
N ILE A 69 14.75 -2.05 3.01
CA ILE A 69 15.83 -2.15 2.03
C ILE A 69 17.14 -1.71 2.70
N PRO A 70 18.20 -2.54 2.73
CA PRO A 70 19.47 -2.17 3.34
C PRO A 70 20.05 -0.89 2.74
N GLY A 71 20.52 0.03 3.59
CA GLY A 71 21.11 1.31 3.17
C GLY A 71 20.10 2.38 2.71
N LEU A 72 18.80 2.07 2.65
CA LEU A 72 17.76 3.07 2.38
C LEU A 72 17.52 3.92 3.62
N VAL A 73 17.88 5.20 3.55
CA VAL A 73 17.63 6.18 4.62
C VAL A 73 16.43 7.08 4.31
N LEU A 74 15.99 7.12 3.05
CA LEU A 74 14.82 7.89 2.63
C LEU A 74 13.52 7.27 3.16
N SER A 75 12.52 8.14 3.34
CA SER A 75 11.16 7.70 3.65
C SER A 75 10.55 6.89 2.49
N GLY A 76 9.52 6.08 2.78
CA GLY A 76 8.89 5.24 1.75
C GLY A 76 8.29 6.05 0.60
N SER A 77 7.65 7.19 0.90
CA SER A 77 7.11 8.09 -0.13
C SER A 77 8.23 8.74 -0.95
N THR A 78 9.27 9.26 -0.31
CA THR A 78 10.43 9.85 -1.00
C THR A 78 11.13 8.84 -1.91
N PHE A 79 11.26 7.58 -1.46
CA PHE A 79 11.83 6.52 -2.27
C PHE A 79 10.91 6.12 -3.44
N SER A 80 9.59 6.16 -3.25
CA SER A 80 8.62 5.96 -4.33
C SER A 80 8.78 7.00 -5.44
N ASP A 81 8.95 8.28 -5.08
CA ASP A 81 9.23 9.35 -6.05
C ASP A 81 10.54 9.08 -6.81
N CYS A 82 11.59 8.62 -6.11
CA CYS A 82 12.86 8.23 -6.73
C CYS A 82 12.67 7.10 -7.75
N LEU A 83 11.88 6.08 -7.41
CA LEU A 83 11.57 4.97 -8.32
C LEU A 83 10.82 5.47 -9.55
N MET A 84 9.84 6.36 -9.37
CA MET A 84 9.10 6.94 -10.49
C MET A 84 10.02 7.69 -11.45
N VAL A 85 10.92 8.53 -10.93
CA VAL A 85 11.91 9.29 -11.72
C VAL A 85 12.82 8.35 -12.50
N VAL A 86 13.45 7.38 -11.82
CA VAL A 86 14.40 6.45 -12.46
C VAL A 86 13.69 5.58 -13.50
N GLN A 87 12.51 5.06 -13.20
CA GLN A 87 11.79 4.18 -14.11
C GLN A 87 11.30 4.92 -15.35
N PHE A 88 10.80 6.14 -15.19
CA PHE A 88 10.39 6.96 -16.32
C PHE A 88 11.58 7.27 -17.23
N LEU A 89 12.70 7.72 -16.67
CA LEU A 89 13.90 8.06 -17.43
C LEU A 89 14.51 6.85 -18.15
N ARG A 90 14.45 5.66 -17.56
CA ARG A 90 14.89 4.42 -18.24
C ARG A 90 14.02 4.06 -19.44
N ASN A 91 12.72 4.33 -19.36
CA ASN A 91 11.78 3.99 -20.43
C ASN A 91 11.71 5.07 -21.52
N PHE A 92 11.70 6.35 -21.12
CA PHE A 92 11.40 7.49 -21.98
C PHE A 92 12.54 8.52 -22.07
N GLY A 93 13.63 8.35 -21.33
CA GLY A 93 14.74 9.31 -21.32
C GLY A 93 15.32 9.57 -22.71
N LYS A 94 15.43 8.52 -23.55
CA LYS A 94 15.96 8.64 -24.91
C LYS A 94 15.12 9.59 -25.79
N VAL A 95 13.79 9.57 -25.67
CA VAL A 95 12.91 10.47 -26.46
C VAL A 95 12.94 11.91 -25.95
N LEU A 96 13.43 12.12 -24.73
CA LEU A 96 13.68 13.42 -24.12
C LEU A 96 15.13 13.89 -24.30
N GLY A 97 15.96 13.14 -25.04
CA GLY A 97 17.35 13.51 -25.32
C GLY A 97 18.36 13.11 -24.23
N PHE A 98 17.99 12.24 -23.29
CA PHE A 98 18.90 11.69 -22.28
C PHE A 98 19.68 10.50 -22.83
N ASP A 99 20.97 10.42 -22.50
CA ASP A 99 21.71 9.16 -22.57
C ASP A 99 21.41 8.32 -21.33
N VAL A 100 20.59 7.29 -21.48
CA VAL A 100 20.13 6.43 -20.37
C VAL A 100 21.29 5.84 -19.54
N ASN A 101 22.48 5.67 -20.12
CA ASN A 101 23.62 5.07 -19.42
C ASN A 101 24.48 6.09 -18.64
N ILE A 102 24.40 7.37 -19.01
CA ILE A 102 25.23 8.43 -18.45
C ILE A 102 24.40 9.38 -17.60
N ASP A 103 23.22 9.74 -18.10
CA ASP A 103 22.41 10.84 -17.59
C ASP A 103 21.41 10.42 -16.50
N VAL A 104 21.13 9.12 -16.37
CA VAL A 104 20.12 8.57 -15.45
C VAL A 104 20.82 8.00 -14.22
N PRO A 105 20.72 8.67 -13.06
CA PRO A 105 21.40 8.21 -11.85
C PRO A 105 20.80 6.89 -11.36
N ASN A 106 21.64 6.05 -10.75
CA ASN A 106 21.14 4.91 -9.98
C ASN A 106 20.52 5.40 -8.65
N LEU A 107 19.80 4.50 -7.96
CA LEU A 107 19.07 4.87 -6.74
C LEU A 107 20.00 5.31 -5.59
N SER A 108 21.25 4.83 -5.54
CA SER A 108 22.22 5.27 -4.52
C SER A 108 22.64 6.72 -4.75
N VAL A 109 23.03 7.05 -5.99
CA VAL A 109 23.39 8.42 -6.40
C VAL A 109 22.21 9.37 -6.18
N LEU A 110 21.00 8.95 -6.57
CA LEU A 110 19.82 9.77 -6.35
C LEU A 110 19.56 10.01 -4.86
N GLN A 111 19.66 8.98 -4.01
CA GLN A 111 19.53 9.15 -2.55
C GLN A 111 20.58 10.10 -1.98
N GLU A 112 21.85 9.91 -2.31
CA GLU A 112 22.96 10.75 -1.84
C GLU A 112 22.82 12.19 -2.29
N GLY A 113 22.45 12.42 -3.56
CA GLY A 113 22.24 13.76 -4.09
C GLY A 113 21.02 14.46 -3.47
N LEU A 114 19.95 13.71 -3.18
CA LEU A 114 18.83 14.22 -2.38
C LEU A 114 19.23 14.55 -0.94
N LEU A 115 20.32 13.97 -0.42
CA LEU A 115 20.89 14.29 0.88
C LEU A 115 22.03 15.33 0.83
N ASN A 116 22.35 15.85 -0.36
CA ASN A 116 23.48 16.76 -0.61
C ASN A 116 24.84 16.15 -0.20
N ILE A 117 25.05 14.86 -0.47
CA ILE A 117 26.28 14.14 -0.13
C ILE A 117 27.17 14.01 -1.38
N GLY A 118 28.43 14.43 -1.25
CA GLY A 118 29.47 14.21 -2.27
C GLY A 118 29.13 14.77 -3.65
N ASP A 119 29.66 14.11 -4.68
CA ASP A 119 29.48 14.50 -6.08
C ASP A 119 28.05 14.23 -6.58
N SER A 120 27.33 13.30 -5.92
CA SER A 120 25.94 12.95 -6.21
C SER A 120 24.99 14.16 -6.14
N MET A 121 25.31 15.17 -5.33
CA MET A 121 24.58 16.45 -5.31
C MET A 121 24.59 17.14 -6.67
N GLY A 122 25.74 17.17 -7.34
CA GLY A 122 25.91 17.77 -8.65
C GLY A 122 25.12 17.02 -9.72
N GLU A 123 25.14 15.68 -9.67
CA GLU A 123 24.36 14.84 -10.59
C GLU A 123 22.85 15.09 -10.49
N VAL A 124 22.32 15.21 -9.27
CA VAL A 124 20.90 15.55 -9.07
C VAL A 124 20.57 16.96 -9.57
N GLN A 125 21.51 17.91 -9.44
CA GLN A 125 21.32 19.26 -9.98
C GLN A 125 21.32 19.28 -11.50
N ASP A 126 22.22 18.53 -12.14
CA ASP A 126 22.26 18.41 -13.61
C ASP A 126 21.01 17.70 -14.14
N LEU A 127 20.55 16.67 -13.43
CA LEU A 127 19.28 16.02 -13.74
C LEU A 127 18.11 17.02 -13.67
N LEU A 128 18.03 17.83 -12.61
CA LEU A 128 16.99 18.86 -12.47
C LEU A 128 17.03 19.87 -13.63
N VAL A 129 18.22 20.35 -13.99
CA VAL A 129 18.39 21.29 -15.12
C VAL A 129 17.90 20.68 -16.42
N ARG A 130 18.27 19.43 -16.71
CA ARG A 130 17.84 18.73 -17.93
C ARG A 130 16.34 18.49 -17.97
N LEU A 131 15.76 17.98 -16.87
CA LEU A 131 14.31 17.74 -16.77
C LEU A 131 13.51 19.03 -16.94
N LEU A 132 13.90 20.10 -16.25
CA LEU A 132 13.21 21.38 -16.33
C LEU A 132 13.35 22.01 -17.72
N SER A 133 14.53 21.91 -18.35
CA SER A 133 14.73 22.37 -19.73
C SER A 133 13.75 21.67 -20.68
N ALA A 134 13.63 20.34 -20.58
CA ALA A 134 12.70 19.57 -21.39
C ALA A 134 11.25 19.99 -21.12
N ALA A 135 10.87 20.12 -19.85
CA ALA A 135 9.49 20.44 -19.46
C ALA A 135 9.06 21.85 -19.88
N VAL A 136 9.97 22.83 -19.82
CA VAL A 136 9.73 24.20 -20.31
C VAL A 136 9.58 24.24 -21.83
N CYS A 137 10.22 23.34 -22.57
CA CYS A 137 10.05 23.23 -24.01
C CYS A 137 8.74 22.54 -24.43
N ASP A 138 8.43 21.38 -23.85
CA ASP A 138 7.19 20.62 -24.08
C ASP A 138 6.94 19.73 -22.85
N PRO A 139 5.85 19.92 -22.08
CA PRO A 139 4.60 20.58 -22.49
C PRO A 139 4.60 22.11 -22.45
N GLY A 140 5.61 22.74 -21.82
CA GLY A 140 5.69 24.19 -21.66
C GLY A 140 4.82 24.74 -20.53
N LEU A 141 4.59 26.05 -20.55
CA LEU A 141 3.73 26.72 -19.56
C LEU A 141 2.27 26.74 -20.01
N ILE A 142 1.35 26.70 -19.04
CA ILE A 142 -0.08 26.88 -19.28
C ILE A 142 -0.34 28.31 -19.77
N THR A 143 -1.22 28.46 -20.77
CA THR A 143 -1.59 29.76 -21.36
C THR A 143 -2.09 30.73 -20.28
N GLY A 144 -1.49 31.93 -20.21
CA GLY A 144 -1.91 33.00 -19.28
C GLY A 144 -0.97 33.23 -18.09
N TYR A 145 0.03 32.37 -17.88
CA TYR A 145 1.03 32.56 -16.83
C TYR A 145 2.22 33.44 -17.25
N LYS A 146 2.85 34.06 -16.25
CA LYS A 146 4.04 34.89 -16.44
C LYS A 146 5.22 34.02 -16.87
N ALA A 147 5.49 33.99 -18.16
CA ALA A 147 6.66 33.31 -18.74
C ALA A 147 7.94 34.15 -18.66
N LYS A 148 8.09 35.03 -17.65
CA LYS A 148 9.23 35.95 -17.54
C LYS A 148 9.97 35.78 -16.23
N THR A 149 11.30 35.82 -16.29
CA THR A 149 12.19 35.88 -15.12
C THR A 149 12.05 37.23 -14.39
N ALA A 150 12.66 37.35 -13.22
CA ALA A 150 12.77 38.58 -12.43
C ALA A 150 13.43 39.73 -13.23
N LEU A 151 14.27 39.39 -14.21
CA LEU A 151 14.90 40.35 -15.13
C LEU A 151 14.01 40.70 -16.33
N GLY A 152 12.83 40.09 -16.46
CA GLY A 152 11.86 40.36 -17.53
C GLY A 152 12.08 39.54 -18.81
N GLU A 153 13.05 38.63 -18.83
CA GLU A 153 13.38 37.77 -19.97
C GLU A 153 12.41 36.59 -20.08
N HIS A 154 12.02 36.24 -21.31
CA HIS A 154 11.11 35.12 -21.54
C HIS A 154 11.80 33.79 -21.23
N LEU A 155 11.12 32.83 -20.58
CA LEU A 155 11.71 31.55 -20.15
C LEU A 155 12.35 30.78 -21.31
N LEU A 156 11.73 30.76 -22.49
CA LEU A 156 12.29 30.11 -23.68
C LEU A 156 13.56 30.76 -24.23
N ASN A 157 13.84 32.02 -23.85
CA ASN A 157 15.04 32.73 -24.26
C ASN A 157 16.18 32.57 -23.24
N VAL A 158 15.88 32.05 -22.05
CA VAL A 158 16.85 31.86 -20.96
C VAL A 158 17.19 30.39 -20.88
N GLY A 159 18.43 30.04 -21.22
CA GLY A 159 18.92 28.67 -21.03
C GLY A 159 18.91 28.30 -19.54
N VAL A 160 18.28 27.18 -19.19
CA VAL A 160 18.27 26.66 -17.81
C VAL A 160 19.67 26.16 -17.47
N ASN A 161 20.18 26.58 -16.31
CA ASN A 161 21.47 26.17 -15.77
C ASN A 161 21.42 26.16 -14.23
N ARG A 162 22.52 25.75 -13.59
CA ARG A 162 22.58 25.58 -12.13
C ARG A 162 22.29 26.87 -11.35
N ASP A 163 22.55 28.05 -11.92
CA ASP A 163 22.38 29.34 -11.27
C ASP A 163 20.94 29.83 -11.30
N ASN A 164 20.21 29.58 -12.39
CA ASN A 164 18.83 30.05 -12.59
C ASN A 164 17.75 28.97 -12.41
N VAL A 165 18.12 27.69 -12.27
CA VAL A 165 17.17 26.56 -12.22
C VAL A 165 16.12 26.72 -11.13
N SER A 166 16.46 27.29 -9.97
CA SER A 166 15.51 27.44 -8.86
C SER A 166 14.42 28.46 -9.15
N GLU A 167 14.76 29.56 -9.83
CA GLU A 167 13.82 30.58 -10.26
C GLU A 167 12.90 30.04 -11.37
N ILE A 168 13.49 29.41 -12.39
CA ILE A 168 12.73 28.84 -13.50
C ILE A 168 11.80 27.74 -13.00
N LEU A 169 12.27 26.92 -12.07
CA LEU A 169 11.46 25.89 -11.42
C LEU A 169 10.29 26.49 -10.67
N GLN A 170 10.53 27.57 -9.91
CA GLN A 170 9.50 28.28 -9.17
C GLN A 170 8.38 28.77 -10.10
N ILE A 171 8.75 29.44 -11.20
CA ILE A 171 7.81 29.96 -12.20
C ILE A 171 7.03 28.81 -12.86
N PHE A 172 7.74 27.75 -13.26
CA PHE A 172 7.13 26.60 -13.93
C PHE A 172 6.14 25.88 -13.01
N MET A 173 6.52 25.58 -11.77
CA MET A 173 5.63 24.94 -10.81
C MET A 173 4.43 25.82 -10.47
N GLU A 174 4.62 27.12 -10.23
CA GLU A 174 3.52 28.04 -9.96
C GLU A 174 2.52 28.11 -11.12
N ALA A 175 2.99 27.97 -12.36
CA ALA A 175 2.12 27.91 -13.54
C ALA A 175 1.25 26.65 -13.62
N HIS A 176 1.73 25.53 -13.09
CA HIS A 176 1.08 24.22 -13.23
C HIS A 176 0.27 23.81 -12.00
N CYS A 177 0.79 24.03 -10.79
CA CYS A 177 0.13 23.66 -9.55
C CYS A 177 -0.30 24.86 -8.68
N GLY A 178 -0.08 26.09 -9.14
CA GLY A 178 -0.37 27.30 -8.38
C GLY A 178 0.58 27.54 -7.20
N GLN A 179 0.17 28.42 -6.31
CA GLN A 179 0.93 28.78 -5.13
C GLN A 179 0.82 27.69 -4.05
N THR A 180 1.96 27.11 -3.68
CA THR A 180 2.11 26.05 -2.67
C THR A 180 3.22 26.47 -1.70
N GLU A 181 3.32 25.80 -0.55
CA GLU A 181 4.42 26.05 0.40
C GLU A 181 5.80 25.88 -0.25
N LEU A 182 5.91 24.94 -1.19
CA LEU A 182 7.17 24.66 -1.89
C LEU A 182 7.49 25.74 -2.93
N THR A 183 6.50 26.19 -3.72
CA THR A 183 6.73 27.26 -4.70
C THR A 183 6.99 28.61 -4.03
N GLU A 184 6.41 28.86 -2.85
CA GLU A 184 6.79 30.02 -2.02
C GLU A 184 8.21 29.91 -1.47
N SER A 185 8.60 28.74 -0.97
CA SER A 185 9.95 28.51 -0.44
C SER A 185 11.02 28.73 -1.51
N LEU A 186 10.76 28.31 -2.76
CA LEU A 186 11.68 28.50 -3.89
C LEU A 186 11.94 29.98 -4.24
N LYS A 187 11.09 30.92 -3.83
CA LYS A 187 11.34 32.37 -4.03
C LYS A 187 12.51 32.89 -3.20
N THR A 188 12.84 32.20 -2.11
CA THR A 188 13.87 32.65 -1.14
C THR A 188 14.98 31.63 -0.93
N LYS A 189 14.78 30.38 -1.37
CA LYS A 189 15.71 29.27 -1.17
C LYS A 189 16.00 28.57 -2.49
N ALA A 190 17.27 28.30 -2.74
CA ALA A 190 17.65 27.43 -3.85
C ALA A 190 17.10 26.02 -3.64
N PHE A 191 16.88 25.28 -4.74
CA PHE A 191 16.43 23.88 -4.73
C PHE A 191 17.23 23.03 -3.72
N GLN A 192 18.55 23.19 -3.65
CA GLN A 192 19.42 22.40 -2.78
C GLN A 192 19.18 22.60 -1.28
N ALA A 193 18.60 23.73 -0.87
CA ALA A 193 18.29 24.02 0.52
C ALA A 193 16.99 23.34 1.01
N HIS A 194 16.29 22.61 0.13
CA HIS A 194 15.06 21.90 0.48
C HIS A 194 15.34 20.50 1.00
N THR A 195 14.37 19.94 1.72
CA THR A 195 14.47 18.58 2.28
C THR A 195 14.56 17.52 1.17
N PRO A 196 15.11 16.33 1.45
CA PRO A 196 15.14 15.23 0.48
C PRO A 196 13.77 14.90 -0.09
N ALA A 197 12.72 14.95 0.74
CA ALA A 197 11.34 14.72 0.33
C ALA A 197 10.84 15.76 -0.68
N GLN A 198 11.06 17.05 -0.40
CA GLN A 198 10.70 18.14 -1.31
C GLN A 198 11.48 18.09 -2.62
N LYS A 199 12.78 17.77 -2.56
CA LYS A 199 13.60 17.61 -3.76
C LYS A 199 13.12 16.45 -4.63
N ALA A 200 12.79 15.31 -4.03
CA ALA A 200 12.24 14.16 -4.74
C ALA A 200 10.87 14.49 -5.35
N SER A 201 9.99 15.17 -4.61
CA SER A 201 8.67 15.55 -5.12
C SER A 201 8.74 16.52 -6.29
N VAL A 202 9.74 17.42 -6.32
CA VAL A 202 10.01 18.29 -7.48
C VAL A 202 10.40 17.47 -8.70
N LEU A 203 11.33 16.52 -8.57
CA LEU A 203 11.74 15.67 -9.69
C LEU A 203 10.57 14.82 -10.18
N ALA A 204 9.79 14.27 -9.25
CA ALA A 204 8.58 13.52 -9.55
C ALA A 204 7.53 14.37 -10.29
N PHE A 205 7.31 15.60 -9.84
CA PHE A 205 6.43 16.56 -10.50
C PHE A 205 6.88 16.81 -11.95
N LEU A 206 8.16 17.11 -12.20
CA LEU A 206 8.66 17.32 -13.56
C LEU A 206 8.47 16.09 -14.46
N ILE A 207 8.67 14.89 -13.91
CA ILE A 207 8.45 13.64 -14.63
C ILE A 207 6.97 13.46 -15.00
N ASN A 208 6.05 13.83 -14.10
CA ASN A 208 4.62 13.79 -14.38
C ASN A 208 4.22 14.75 -15.50
N GLU A 209 4.78 15.97 -15.52
CA GLU A 209 4.56 16.91 -16.62
C GLU A 209 5.15 16.39 -17.94
N LEU A 210 6.37 15.85 -17.90
CA LEU A 210 7.03 15.27 -19.07
C LEU A 210 6.33 14.02 -19.61
N ALA A 211 5.58 13.30 -18.77
CA ALA A 211 4.77 12.17 -19.23
C ALA A 211 3.67 12.61 -20.21
N CYS A 212 3.29 13.89 -20.17
CA CYS A 212 2.32 14.49 -21.10
C CYS A 212 2.98 15.07 -22.36
N SER A 213 4.31 15.07 -22.46
CA SER A 213 5.03 15.58 -23.63
C SER A 213 4.69 14.79 -24.89
N LYS A 214 4.64 15.48 -26.02
CA LYS A 214 4.29 14.87 -27.32
C LYS A 214 5.27 13.78 -27.74
N SER A 215 6.54 13.90 -27.34
CA SER A 215 7.58 12.90 -27.59
C SER A 215 7.39 11.61 -26.79
N VAL A 216 6.67 11.67 -25.66
CA VAL A 216 6.43 10.52 -24.78
C VAL A 216 5.11 9.83 -25.12
N VAL A 217 4.09 10.60 -25.51
CA VAL A 217 2.74 10.09 -25.80
C VAL A 217 2.62 9.49 -27.21
N ARG A 218 3.53 9.81 -28.14
CA ARG A 218 3.52 9.33 -29.53
C ARG A 218 4.42 8.11 -29.74
#